data_AF-A0A8S3EJ44-F1
#
_entry.id   AF-A0A8S3EJ44-F1
#
_cell.length_a   1.000
_cell.length_b   1.000
_cell.length_c   1.000
_cell.angle_alpha   90.00
_cell.angle_beta   90.00
_cell.angle_gamma   90.00
#
_symmetry.space_group_name_H-M   'P 1'
#
loop_
_entity.id
_entity.type
_entity.pdbx_description
1 polymer ?
#
loop_
_entity_poly.entity_id
_entity_poly.type
_entity_poly.pdbx_seq_one_letter_code
_entity_poly.pdbx_strand_id
1 'polypeptide(L)'
;MDYTYGQSNDYPLRIVVPSDSVGAIIGKQGSTVKQIKQTARAKIDVNKNEASNNQERIIIIRGQQENCIQACREILRIMYEDAKNKNKTSEIILKVLAQNNFIGRIIGKGGNIINTIKKETDTKFVRFCFEN
;
A
#
# COMPACT_ATOMS: atom_id res chain seq x y z
N MET A 1 -13.25 -13.16 -18.22
CA MET A 1 -13.90 -13.39 -16.92
C MET A 1 -13.91 -12.07 -16.18
N ASP A 2 -14.95 -11.29 -16.41
CA ASP A 2 -15.23 -10.03 -15.71
C ASP A 2 -15.76 -10.36 -14.32
N TYR A 3 -15.00 -10.00 -13.28
CA TYR A 3 -15.48 -10.10 -11.92
C TYR A 3 -16.45 -8.94 -11.68
N THR A 4 -17.74 -9.24 -11.57
CA THR A 4 -18.80 -8.28 -11.27
C THR A 4 -18.55 -7.67 -9.89
N TYR A 5 -18.02 -6.45 -9.86
CA TYR A 5 -17.90 -5.67 -8.63
C TYR A 5 -19.30 -5.17 -8.26
N GLY A 6 -19.87 -5.76 -7.20
CA GLY A 6 -21.04 -5.20 -6.55
C GLY A 6 -20.76 -3.75 -6.14
N GLN A 7 -21.78 -2.91 -6.27
CA GLN A 7 -21.82 -1.50 -5.90
C GLN A 7 -21.53 -1.27 -4.40
N SER A 8 -20.29 -1.48 -3.96
CA SER A 8 -19.87 -1.29 -2.57
C SER A 8 -18.71 -0.31 -2.52
N ASN A 9 -19.05 0.97 -2.31
CA ASN A 9 -18.17 2.04 -1.80
C ASN A 9 -16.66 1.80 -2.09
N ASP A 10 -16.25 1.99 -3.35
CA ASP A 10 -14.88 1.73 -3.81
C ASP A 10 -13.94 2.81 -3.23
N TYR A 11 -13.50 2.62 -1.99
CA TYR A 11 -12.42 3.39 -1.39
C TYR A 11 -11.10 2.73 -1.78
N PRO A 12 -10.40 3.22 -2.82
CA PRO A 12 -9.15 2.63 -3.24
C PRO A 12 -8.12 2.73 -2.13
N LEU A 13 -7.47 1.62 -1.81
CA LEU A 13 -6.27 1.63 -0.99
C LEU A 13 -5.11 2.15 -1.84
N ARG A 14 -4.56 3.31 -1.46
CA ARG A 14 -3.43 3.93 -2.13
C ARG A 14 -2.19 3.74 -1.27
N ILE A 15 -1.16 3.10 -1.82
CA ILE A 15 0.12 2.91 -1.13
C ILE A 15 1.24 3.54 -1.94
N VAL A 16 2.24 4.09 -1.25
CA VAL A 16 3.44 4.66 -1.84
C VAL A 16 4.60 3.70 -1.63
N VAL A 17 5.29 3.38 -2.71
CA VAL A 17 6.43 2.46 -2.72
C VAL A 17 7.62 3.14 -3.40
N PRO A 18 8.86 2.79 -3.02
CA PRO A 18 10.05 3.33 -3.67
C PRO A 18 10.14 2.83 -5.13
N SER A 19 10.57 3.71 -6.04
CA SER A 19 10.76 3.40 -7.46
C SER A 19 11.67 2.17 -7.66
N ASP A 20 12.67 1.98 -6.80
CA ASP A 20 13.59 0.83 -6.82
C ASP A 20 12.89 -0.54 -6.66
N SER A 21 11.80 -0.62 -5.88
CA SER A 21 11.11 -1.88 -5.60
C SER A 21 9.92 -2.11 -6.53
N VAL A 22 9.48 -1.08 -7.27
CA VAL A 22 8.38 -1.19 -8.24
C VAL A 22 8.68 -2.23 -9.32
N GLY A 23 9.93 -2.33 -9.76
CA GLY A 23 10.35 -3.36 -10.71
C GLY A 23 10.11 -4.78 -10.18
N ALA A 24 10.38 -5.02 -8.89
CA ALA A 24 10.14 -6.31 -8.25
C ALA A 24 8.64 -6.59 -8.05
N ILE A 25 7.86 -5.57 -7.69
CA ILE A 25 6.40 -5.68 -7.52
C ILE A 25 5.70 -6.00 -8.86
N ILE A 26 6.12 -5.34 -9.95
CA ILE A 26 5.59 -5.63 -11.29
C ILE A 26 6.04 -7.04 -11.73
N GLY A 27 7.32 -7.37 -11.52
CA GLY A 27 7.92 -8.63 -11.96
C GLY A 27 8.25 -8.64 -13.46
N LYS A 28 8.93 -9.70 -13.91
CA LYS A 28 9.28 -9.88 -15.33
C LYS A 28 7.99 -9.96 -16.16
N GLN A 29 7.84 -9.07 -17.15
CA GLN A 29 6.65 -8.99 -18.00
C GLN A 29 5.32 -8.79 -17.23
N GLY A 30 5.37 -8.24 -16.01
CA GLY A 30 4.18 -8.05 -15.18
C GLY A 30 3.64 -9.33 -14.55
N SER A 31 4.42 -10.42 -14.48
CA SER A 31 3.98 -11.70 -13.92
C SER A 31 3.53 -11.58 -12.47
N THR A 32 4.35 -10.94 -11.63
CA THR A 32 4.11 -10.79 -10.20
C THR A 32 2.84 -9.99 -9.94
N VAL A 33 2.70 -8.80 -10.55
CA VAL A 33 1.49 -7.98 -10.33
C VAL A 33 0.22 -8.66 -10.86
N LYS A 34 0.31 -9.46 -11.95
CA LYS A 34 -0.83 -10.27 -12.43
C LYS A 34 -1.21 -11.34 -11.42
N GLN A 35 -0.22 -12.03 -10.84
CA GLN A 35 -0.46 -13.03 -9.79
C GLN A 35 -1.13 -12.39 -8.57
N ILE A 36 -0.64 -11.24 -8.09
CA ILE A 36 -1.27 -10.54 -6.94
C ILE A 36 -2.71 -10.16 -7.27
N LYS A 37 -2.99 -9.61 -8.46
CA LYS A 37 -4.36 -9.29 -8.90
C LYS A 37 -5.28 -10.51 -8.85
N GLN A 38 -4.78 -11.66 -9.29
CA GLN A 38 -5.55 -12.90 -9.34
C GLN A 38 -5.78 -13.49 -7.95
N THR A 39 -4.72 -13.56 -7.13
CA THR A 39 -4.77 -14.11 -5.77
C THR A 39 -5.59 -13.25 -4.83
N ALA A 40 -5.39 -11.93 -4.86
CA ALA A 40 -6.12 -10.98 -4.01
C ALA A 40 -7.50 -10.62 -4.57
N ARG A 41 -7.85 -11.05 -5.80
CA ARG A 41 -9.11 -10.70 -6.49
C ARG A 41 -9.37 -9.19 -6.49
N ALA A 42 -8.30 -8.41 -6.62
CA ALA A 42 -8.31 -6.95 -6.55
C ALA A 42 -7.76 -6.34 -7.83
N LYS A 43 -8.28 -5.16 -8.20
CA LYS A 43 -7.75 -4.38 -9.32
C LYS A 43 -6.59 -3.52 -8.83
N ILE A 44 -5.39 -3.82 -9.31
CA ILE A 44 -4.16 -3.10 -8.95
C ILE A 44 -3.72 -2.22 -10.12
N ASP A 45 -3.54 -0.94 -9.87
CA ASP A 45 -3.06 0.04 -10.84
C ASP A 45 -1.75 0.66 -10.33
N VAL A 46 -0.71 0.61 -11.15
CA VAL A 46 0.61 1.14 -10.79
C VAL A 46 0.81 2.42 -11.58
N ASN A 47 0.66 3.56 -10.90
CA ASN A 47 0.64 4.85 -11.56
C ASN A 47 2.06 5.30 -11.87
N LYS A 48 2.39 5.41 -13.17
CA LYS A 48 3.72 5.80 -13.65
C LYS A 48 3.92 7.33 -13.75
N ASN A 49 2.87 8.13 -13.56
CA ASN A 49 2.93 9.59 -13.72
C ASN A 49 2.60 10.39 -12.45
N GLU A 50 1.93 9.78 -11.47
CA GLU A 50 1.53 10.43 -10.21
C GLU A 50 2.62 10.26 -9.14
N ALA A 51 3.80 10.82 -9.37
CA ALA A 51 4.82 10.90 -8.34
C ALA A 51 5.44 12.30 -8.35
N SER A 52 5.19 13.07 -7.30
CA SER A 52 5.76 14.42 -7.11
C SER A 52 7.28 14.41 -7.03
N ASN A 53 7.91 13.25 -6.86
CA ASN A 53 9.37 13.05 -6.89
C ASN A 53 9.72 11.73 -7.59
N ASN A 54 10.78 11.72 -8.39
CA ASN A 54 11.22 10.60 -9.23
C ASN A 54 11.60 9.30 -8.46
N GLN A 55 11.56 9.33 -7.13
CA GLN A 55 12.02 8.27 -6.24
C GLN A 55 10.89 7.39 -5.67
N GLU A 56 9.63 7.78 -5.84
CA GLU A 56 8.48 7.04 -5.29
C GLU A 56 7.40 6.82 -6.35
N ARG A 57 6.54 5.80 -6.16
CA ARG A 57 5.41 5.48 -7.03
C ARG A 57 4.18 5.16 -6.20
N ILE A 58 3.01 5.54 -6.72
CA ILE A 58 1.72 5.24 -6.11
C ILE A 58 1.12 3.98 -6.76
N ILE A 59 0.75 3.02 -5.92
CA ILE A 59 -0.04 1.85 -6.30
C ILE A 59 -1.45 2.03 -5.74
N ILE A 60 -2.44 1.87 -6.61
CA ILE A 60 -3.86 2.01 -6.29
C ILE A 60 -4.49 0.62 -6.35
N ILE A 61 -5.07 0.17 -5.25
CA ILE A 61 -5.73 -1.12 -5.12
C ILE A 61 -7.22 -0.85 -4.93
N ARG A 62 -8.04 -1.39 -5.82
CA ARG A 62 -9.51 -1.33 -5.79
C ARG A 62 -10.05 -2.73 -5.56
N GLY A 63 -10.95 -2.85 -4.60
CA GLY A 63 -11.26 -4.14 -4.00
C GLY A 63 -12.20 -4.02 -2.81
N GLN A 64 -12.77 -5.15 -2.42
CA GLN A 64 -13.30 -5.30 -1.06
C GLN A 64 -12.18 -5.12 -0.04
N GLN A 65 -12.53 -4.75 1.19
CA GLN A 65 -11.56 -4.48 2.26
C GLN A 65 -10.56 -5.64 2.44
N GLU A 66 -11.04 -6.87 2.49
CA GLU A 66 -10.20 -8.07 2.65
C GLU A 66 -9.24 -8.26 1.47
N ASN A 67 -9.74 -8.09 0.24
CA ASN A 67 -8.95 -8.17 -0.99
C ASN A 67 -7.85 -7.10 -1.04
N CYS A 68 -8.16 -5.87 -0.62
CA CYS A 68 -7.20 -4.78 -0.54
C CYS A 68 -6.10 -5.08 0.47
N ILE A 69 -6.45 -5.59 1.65
CA ILE A 69 -5.50 -5.98 2.70
C ILE A 69 -4.60 -7.12 2.20
N GLN A 70 -5.19 -8.12 1.54
CA GLN A 70 -4.44 -9.25 0.98
C GLN A 70 -3.43 -8.80 -0.08
N ALA A 71 -3.85 -7.94 -1.02
CA ALA A 71 -2.94 -7.35 -2.02
C ALA A 71 -1.81 -6.55 -1.37
N CYS A 72 -2.14 -5.74 -0.35
CA CYS A 72 -1.15 -4.94 0.38
C CYS A 72 -0.10 -5.82 1.09
N ARG A 73 -0.54 -6.92 1.72
CA ARG A 73 0.37 -7.88 2.38
C ARG A 73 1.35 -8.53 1.39
N GLU A 74 0.87 -8.94 0.23
CA GLU A 74 1.74 -9.52 -0.82
C GLU A 74 2.74 -8.49 -1.36
N ILE A 75 2.32 -7.25 -1.58
CA ILE A 75 3.23 -6.18 -2.02
C ILE A 75 4.31 -5.92 -0.96
N LEU A 76 3.92 -5.83 0.32
CA LEU A 76 4.86 -5.64 1.42
C LEU A 76 5.88 -6.78 1.50
N ARG A 77 5.43 -8.03 1.32
CA ARG A 77 6.30 -9.20 1.28
C ARG A 77 7.33 -9.11 0.15
N ILE A 78 6.90 -8.75 -1.06
CA ILE A 78 7.81 -8.60 -2.21
C ILE A 78 8.82 -7.48 -1.96
N MET A 79 8.39 -6.35 -1.39
CA MET A 79 9.31 -5.27 -0.99
C MET A 79 10.35 -5.74 0.02
N TYR A 80 9.93 -6.59 0.98
CA TYR A 80 10.83 -7.18 1.96
C TYR A 80 11.87 -8.12 1.34
N GLU A 81 11.44 -9.00 0.44
CA GLU A 81 12.35 -9.90 -0.26
C GLU A 81 13.31 -9.14 -1.19
N ASP A 82 12.83 -8.11 -1.89
CA ASP A 82 13.67 -7.24 -2.75
C ASP A 82 14.74 -6.49 -1.95
N ALA A 83 14.37 -5.90 -0.81
CA ALA A 83 15.31 -5.20 0.06
C ALA A 83 16.37 -6.14 0.65
N LYS A 84 15.96 -7.34 1.08
CA LYS A 84 16.88 -8.39 1.57
C LYS A 84 17.87 -8.81 0.48
N ASN A 85 17.39 -9.04 -0.74
CA ASN A 85 18.25 -9.43 -1.87
C ASN A 85 19.26 -8.34 -2.26
N LYS A 86 18.89 -7.07 -2.08
CA LYS A 86 19.77 -5.92 -2.37
C LYS A 86 20.72 -5.58 -1.22
N ASN A 87 20.78 -6.37 -0.15
CA ASN A 87 21.50 -6.08 1.09
C ASN A 87 21.21 -4.67 1.66
N LYS A 88 20.03 -4.11 1.36
CA LYS A 88 19.59 -2.85 1.96
C LYS A 88 19.06 -3.18 3.35
N THR A 89 19.81 -2.77 4.37
CA THR A 89 19.39 -2.79 5.79
C THR A 89 18.44 -1.65 6.15
N SER A 90 18.02 -0.85 5.16
CA SER A 90 17.07 0.24 5.37
C SER A 90 15.72 -0.29 5.85
N GLU A 91 15.14 0.35 6.86
CA GLU A 91 13.79 0.07 7.33
C GLU A 91 12.80 0.19 6.17
N ILE A 92 11.99 -0.86 5.96
CA ILE A 92 10.97 -0.85 4.92
C ILE A 92 9.75 -0.12 5.46
N ILE A 93 9.52 1.06 4.93
CA ILE A 93 8.41 1.91 5.34
C ILE A 93 7.24 1.71 4.38
N LEU A 94 6.14 1.16 4.88
CA LEU A 94 4.87 1.13 4.15
C LEU A 94 4.17 2.48 4.32
N LYS A 95 4.10 3.25 3.24
CA LYS A 95 3.37 4.52 3.20
C LYS A 95 1.97 4.28 2.65
N VAL A 96 0.94 4.64 3.41
CA VAL A 96 -0.46 4.54 2.99
C VAL A 96 -1.03 5.95 2.86
N LEU A 97 -1.60 6.26 1.71
CA LEU A 97 -2.30 7.52 1.44
C LEU A 97 -3.77 7.36 1.84
N ALA A 98 -4.23 8.23 2.73
CA ALA A 98 -5.63 8.27 3.15
C ALA A 98 -6.17 9.70 2.97
N GLN A 99 -7.46 9.81 2.63
CA GLN A 99 -8.11 11.12 2.50
C GLN A 99 -8.14 11.83 3.86
N ASN A 100 -7.92 13.15 3.83
CA ASN A 100 -7.87 14.01 5.02
C ASN A 100 -9.10 13.83 5.95
N ASN A 101 -10.28 13.56 5.37
CA ASN A 101 -11.54 13.33 6.11
C ASN A 101 -11.53 12.10 7.04
N PHE A 102 -10.66 11.12 6.79
CA PHE A 102 -10.54 9.91 7.62
C PHE A 102 -9.38 9.98 8.62
N ILE A 103 -8.35 10.79 8.34
CA ILE A 103 -7.15 10.88 9.18
C ILE A 103 -7.49 11.30 10.62
N GLY A 104 -8.38 12.29 10.79
CA GLY A 104 -8.79 12.74 12.13
C GLY A 104 -9.42 11.62 12.98
N ARG A 105 -10.11 10.67 12.35
CA ARG A 105 -10.69 9.49 13.01
C ARG A 105 -9.65 8.41 13.29
N ILE A 106 -8.69 8.20 12.38
CA ILE A 106 -7.60 7.22 12.57
C ILE A 106 -6.66 7.66 13.72
N ILE A 107 -6.38 8.96 13.82
CA ILE A 107 -5.59 9.52 14.93
C ILE A 107 -6.39 9.43 16.23
N GLY A 108 -7.67 9.79 16.19
CA GLY A 108 -8.55 9.87 17.35
C GLY A 108 -8.30 11.12 18.19
N LYS A 109 -9.25 11.45 19.08
CA LYS A 109 -9.15 12.60 19.98
C LYS A 109 -7.89 12.48 20.84
N GLY A 110 -7.00 13.47 20.76
CA GLY A 110 -5.73 13.47 21.49
C GLY A 110 -4.72 12.39 21.07
N GLY A 111 -4.92 11.72 19.92
CA GLY A 111 -4.04 10.64 19.48
C GLY A 111 -4.27 9.30 20.17
N ASN A 112 -5.36 9.13 20.91
CA ASN A 112 -5.62 7.90 21.67
C ASN A 112 -5.70 6.66 20.78
N ILE A 113 -6.44 6.72 19.66
CA ILE A 113 -6.64 5.57 18.78
C ILE A 113 -5.31 5.15 18.15
N ILE A 114 -4.53 6.10 17.63
CA ILE A 114 -3.23 5.78 17.04
C ILE A 114 -2.22 5.26 18.08
N ASN A 115 -2.28 5.74 19.32
CA ASN A 115 -1.44 5.22 20.39
C ASN A 115 -1.82 3.79 20.80
N THR A 116 -3.12 3.46 20.82
CA THR A 116 -3.58 2.08 21.02
C THR A 116 -3.08 1.18 19.90
N ILE A 117 -3.29 1.58 18.63
CA ILE A 117 -2.84 0.78 17.47
C ILE A 117 -1.33 0.56 17.54
N LYS A 118 -0.52 1.61 17.79
CA LYS A 118 0.94 1.49 17.98
C LYS A 118 1.32 0.45 19.04
N LYS A 119 0.61 0.44 20.17
CA LYS A 119 0.88 -0.46 21.30
C LYS A 119 0.48 -1.90 20.99
N GLU A 120 -0.62 -2.10 20.28
CA GLU A 120 -1.12 -3.45 19.94
C GLU A 120 -0.36 -4.10 18.78
N THR A 121 0.07 -3.32 17.78
CA THR A 121 0.75 -3.85 16.60
C THR A 121 2.27 -3.89 16.74
N ASP A 122 2.82 -3.38 17.84
CA ASP A 122 4.27 -3.21 18.09
C ASP A 122 5.02 -2.57 16.90
N THR A 123 4.33 -1.76 16.11
CA THR A 123 4.89 -1.13 14.92
C THR A 123 5.29 0.31 15.20
N LYS A 124 6.49 0.68 14.77
CA LYS A 124 6.92 2.08 14.69
C LYS A 124 6.20 2.78 13.53
N PHE A 125 5.13 3.52 13.81
CA PHE A 125 4.50 4.39 12.81
C PHE A 125 5.38 5.62 12.57
N VAL A 126 5.94 5.71 11.36
CA VAL A 126 7.01 6.69 11.07
C VAL A 126 6.48 8.09 10.75
N ARG A 127 5.33 8.26 10.08
CA ARG A 127 4.82 9.62 9.76
C ARG A 127 3.42 9.60 9.13
N PHE A 128 2.53 10.50 9.58
CA PHE A 128 1.42 10.98 8.75
C PHE A 128 1.89 12.28 8.10
N CYS A 129 2.14 12.28 6.79
CA CYS A 129 2.34 13.52 6.05
C CYS A 129 0.98 14.03 5.59
N PHE A 130 0.62 15.22 6.03
CA PHE A 130 -0.50 15.97 5.49
C PHE A 130 0.04 16.73 4.27
N GLU A 131 -0.46 16.41 3.08
CA GLU A 131 -0.36 17.32 1.94
C GLU A 131 -1.42 18.42 2.18
N ASN A 132 -0.92 19.65 2.38
CA ASN A 132 -1.74 20.87 2.44
C ASN A 132 -2.22 21.25 1.04
#